data_AF-A0AAW8GJ00-F1
#
_entry.id   AF-A0AAW8GJ00-F1
#
_cell.length_a   1.000
_cell.length_b   1.000
_cell.length_c   1.000
_cell.angle_alpha   90.00
_cell.angle_beta   90.00
_cell.angle_gamma   90.00
#
_symmetry.space_group_name_H-M   'P 1'
#
loop_
_entity.id
_entity.type
_entity.pdbx_description
1 polymer ?
#
loop_
_entity_poly.entity_id
_entity_poly.type
_entity_poly.pdbx_seq_one_letter_code
_entity_poly.pdbx_strand_id
1 'polypeptide(L)'
;MELTCYVYPGWKPRLRAASPRRAWMDASPESFAYRCLPLGIANAHGWELLSPCGFQAHWNGGPLPQDVRIQADPGTPAQDAPVALFGQGTFTFHVPGLFRTSPGHNLWVGGSPNLAKDGVAALGGIIETDWAPYTFTMNWRFTRAGHVVRFEENEPLAFLFPLPRDLLDAVVPRIAPIDEAPELKRRFEQWSRARDAFQAQVAATPQAAPGAKWQKFYFRGTDADGAPGAADHRSRLRLPGFEGAAPPPAGAPAAACPHARAAVPALPPSPDASEVLARLQRLRALSARNRCVPRRGGLTAGVFLDEYYAANWPVLLAGEIEEALGRWAPQALVSTHGDAPLVDAHGQASTLGRFVQQALRPADAPGRQPRLTGALETLPDLAPRLGHLMRLLRGHDPGRLWLEAAGSGTLAAPEACNRLLLQLHGQRRLWLAPPGEAARLQPLAQAGALGDLTAPDLSERQPQLRGLELHAVLLQPGDALFVPFGWWRQGAAMDFSVSVTREDFHWPNPP
;
A
#
# COMPACT_ATOMS: atom_id res chain seq x y z
N MET A 1 15.18 43.52 0.75
CA MET A 1 15.27 42.12 0.29
C MET A 1 14.36 42.00 -0.92
N GLU A 2 14.88 41.43 -2.01
CA GLU A 2 14.18 41.24 -3.28
C GLU A 2 14.07 39.75 -3.60
N LEU A 3 12.92 39.35 -4.14
CA LEU A 3 12.66 38.01 -4.67
C LEU A 3 12.20 38.14 -6.11
N THR A 4 13.04 37.73 -7.05
CA THR A 4 12.77 37.82 -8.49
C THR A 4 12.60 36.42 -9.07
N CYS A 5 11.62 36.23 -9.95
CA CYS A 5 11.46 34.99 -10.73
C CYS A 5 11.76 35.31 -12.20
N TYR A 6 12.93 34.92 -12.69
CA TYR A 6 13.29 35.05 -14.10
C TYR A 6 12.65 33.93 -14.91
N VAL A 7 11.91 34.31 -15.95
CA VAL A 7 11.16 33.39 -16.81
C VAL A 7 11.88 33.20 -18.15
N TYR A 8 11.93 31.97 -18.64
CA TYR A 8 12.36 31.68 -20.01
C TYR A 8 11.18 31.77 -21.00
N PRO A 9 11.44 32.10 -22.28
CA PRO A 9 10.41 32.11 -23.31
C PRO A 9 9.61 30.80 -23.34
N GLY A 10 8.28 30.91 -23.28
CA GLY A 10 7.37 29.76 -23.31
C GLY A 10 6.88 29.28 -21.94
N TRP A 11 7.56 29.61 -20.83
CA TRP A 11 7.07 29.29 -19.49
C TRP A 11 6.21 30.42 -18.91
N LYS A 12 5.02 30.08 -18.42
CA LYS A 12 4.04 31.02 -17.86
C LYS A 12 3.71 30.64 -16.41
N PRO A 13 4.54 31.03 -15.43
CA PRO A 13 4.32 30.66 -14.04
C PRO A 13 3.03 31.27 -13.50
N ARG A 14 2.32 30.49 -12.69
CA ARG A 14 1.13 30.94 -11.96
C ARG A 14 1.52 31.16 -10.51
N LEU A 15 1.98 32.36 -10.20
CA LEU A 15 2.45 32.75 -8.86
C LEU A 15 1.45 33.69 -8.20
N ARG A 16 1.20 33.51 -6.91
CA ARG A 16 0.40 34.44 -6.11
C ARG A 16 0.90 34.54 -4.68
N ALA A 17 0.54 35.63 -3.99
CA ALA A 17 0.63 35.66 -2.53
C ALA A 17 -0.29 34.56 -1.95
N ALA A 18 0.20 33.83 -0.94
CA ALA A 18 -0.55 32.73 -0.37
C ALA A 18 -1.80 33.22 0.38
N SER A 19 -2.88 32.46 0.27
CA SER A 19 -4.13 32.78 0.99
C SER A 19 -4.01 32.37 2.46
N PRO A 20 -4.50 33.18 3.42
CA PRO A 20 -4.61 32.72 4.81
C PRO A 20 -5.67 31.63 4.99
N ARG A 21 -6.56 31.42 4.01
CA ARG A 21 -7.70 30.50 4.09
C ARG A 21 -7.38 29.09 3.61
N ARG A 22 -8.04 28.10 4.21
CA ARG A 22 -8.02 26.67 3.81
C ARG A 22 -9.43 26.11 3.86
N ALA A 23 -9.79 25.28 2.90
CA ALA A 23 -11.14 24.72 2.82
C ALA A 23 -11.55 23.92 4.06
N TRP A 24 -10.65 23.08 4.61
CA TRP A 24 -10.95 22.34 5.84
C TRP A 24 -11.09 23.25 7.07
N MET A 25 -10.36 24.37 7.10
CA MET A 25 -10.48 25.36 8.17
C MET A 25 -11.81 26.11 8.06
N ASP A 26 -12.22 26.47 6.84
CA ASP A 26 -13.54 27.03 6.57
C ASP A 26 -14.66 26.06 6.97
N ALA A 27 -14.49 24.76 6.68
CA ALA A 27 -15.44 23.69 6.98
C ALA A 27 -15.47 23.26 8.46
N SER A 28 -14.48 23.64 9.27
CA SER A 28 -14.50 23.35 10.71
C SER A 28 -15.72 24.03 11.37
N PRO A 29 -16.34 23.43 12.40
CA PRO A 29 -17.46 24.03 13.13
C PRO A 29 -17.17 25.49 13.51
N GLU A 30 -18.04 26.42 13.11
CA GLU A 30 -17.87 27.86 13.35
C GLU A 30 -16.54 28.43 12.84
N SER A 31 -15.92 27.76 11.85
CA SER A 31 -14.56 27.99 11.34
C SER A 31 -13.52 28.13 12.46
N PHE A 32 -13.67 27.34 13.54
CA PHE A 32 -12.88 27.49 14.77
C PHE A 32 -11.38 27.36 14.51
N ALA A 33 -10.96 26.67 13.44
CA ALA A 33 -9.54 26.50 13.13
C ALA A 33 -8.79 27.84 12.97
N TYR A 34 -9.46 28.91 12.50
CA TYR A 34 -8.88 30.25 12.41
C TYR A 34 -8.71 30.96 13.77
N ARG A 35 -9.26 30.40 14.84
CA ARG A 35 -9.01 30.87 16.21
C ARG A 35 -7.56 30.62 16.63
N CYS A 36 -6.89 29.65 15.99
CA CYS A 36 -5.45 29.50 16.09
C CYS A 36 -4.76 30.49 15.13
N LEU A 37 -4.57 31.73 15.59
CA LEU A 37 -3.88 32.78 14.81
C LEU A 37 -2.56 32.32 14.16
N PRO A 38 -1.69 31.52 14.83
CA PRO A 38 -0.47 31.01 14.21
C PRO A 38 -0.70 30.23 12.90
N LEU A 39 -1.79 29.45 12.78
CA LEU A 39 -2.12 28.72 11.55
C LEU A 39 -2.42 29.69 10.39
N GLY A 40 -3.20 30.74 10.66
CA GLY A 40 -3.56 31.75 9.67
C GLY A 40 -2.36 32.57 9.20
N ILE A 41 -1.45 32.91 10.12
CA ILE A 41 -0.18 33.59 9.77
C ILE A 41 0.69 32.67 8.92
N ALA A 42 0.88 31.40 9.31
CA ALA A 42 1.65 30.43 8.54
C ALA A 42 1.10 30.26 7.12
N ASN A 43 -0.22 30.18 6.96
CA ASN A 43 -0.87 30.03 5.67
C ASN A 43 -0.55 31.16 4.67
N ALA A 44 -0.32 32.38 5.18
CA ALA A 44 -0.05 33.58 4.40
C ALA A 44 1.44 33.99 4.41
N HIS A 45 2.32 33.17 5.01
CA HIS A 45 3.74 33.49 5.20
C HIS A 45 4.59 33.18 3.95
N GLY A 46 4.13 33.57 2.77
CA GLY A 46 4.85 33.32 1.53
C GLY A 46 3.98 33.41 0.28
N TRP A 47 4.51 32.82 -0.79
CA TRP A 47 3.88 32.79 -2.10
C TRP A 47 3.62 31.34 -2.53
N GLU A 48 2.58 31.14 -3.34
CA GLU A 48 2.24 29.86 -3.91
C GLU A 48 2.56 29.84 -5.40
N LEU A 49 3.23 28.78 -5.85
CA LEU A 49 3.25 28.37 -7.24
C LEU A 49 2.09 27.40 -7.46
N LEU A 50 1.25 27.67 -8.46
CA LEU A 50 0.05 26.91 -8.75
C LEU A 50 0.27 25.95 -9.91
N SER A 51 -0.42 24.81 -9.88
CA SER A 51 -0.39 23.82 -10.95
C SER A 51 -0.90 24.44 -12.26
N PRO A 52 -0.14 24.35 -13.38
CA PRO A 52 -0.56 24.90 -14.68
C PRO A 52 -1.65 24.05 -15.35
N CYS A 53 -1.89 22.83 -14.86
CA CYS A 53 -2.88 21.89 -15.40
C CYS A 53 -3.50 21.06 -14.28
N GLY A 54 -4.63 20.42 -14.57
CA GLY A 54 -5.10 19.31 -13.77
C GLY A 54 -4.42 18.01 -14.19
N PHE A 55 -4.17 17.11 -13.24
CA PHE A 55 -3.68 15.76 -13.52
C PHE A 55 -4.08 14.76 -12.44
N GLN A 56 -4.10 13.49 -12.80
CA GLN A 56 -4.18 12.37 -11.87
C GLN A 56 -2.82 11.69 -11.76
N ALA A 57 -2.44 11.27 -10.56
CA ALA A 57 -1.25 10.47 -10.33
C ALA A 57 -1.58 9.27 -9.43
N HIS A 58 -0.96 8.14 -9.71
CA HIS A 58 -1.14 6.89 -8.99
C HIS A 58 0.20 6.18 -8.83
N TRP A 59 0.44 5.61 -7.66
CA TRP A 59 1.61 4.80 -7.37
C TRP A 59 1.22 3.38 -6.96
N ASN A 60 1.82 2.37 -7.61
CA ASN A 60 1.50 0.95 -7.37
C ASN A 60 2.25 0.32 -6.17
N GLY A 61 3.14 1.04 -5.50
CA GLY A 61 3.96 0.53 -4.38
C GLY A 61 5.39 0.16 -4.75
N GLY A 62 5.75 0.14 -6.04
CA GLY A 62 7.08 -0.22 -6.51
C GLY A 62 8.11 0.91 -6.44
N PRO A 63 9.42 0.60 -6.45
CA PRO A 63 10.48 1.59 -6.22
C PRO A 63 10.88 2.40 -7.48
N LEU A 64 10.41 2.04 -8.68
CA LEU A 64 10.91 2.60 -9.94
C LEU A 64 10.08 3.82 -10.39
N PRO A 65 10.60 4.69 -11.28
CA PRO A 65 9.81 5.80 -11.83
C PRO A 65 8.53 5.31 -12.54
N GLN A 66 8.60 4.20 -13.28
CA GLN A 66 7.45 3.61 -14.00
C GLN A 66 6.32 3.09 -13.10
N ASP A 67 6.60 2.93 -11.81
CA ASP A 67 5.61 2.53 -10.80
C ASP A 67 4.68 3.68 -10.41
N VAL A 68 5.05 4.92 -10.78
CA VAL A 68 4.23 6.12 -10.70
C VAL A 68 3.66 6.42 -12.09
N ARG A 69 2.34 6.38 -12.21
CA ARG A 69 1.61 6.76 -13.42
C ARG A 69 1.00 8.13 -13.24
N ILE A 70 1.19 8.98 -14.24
CA ILE A 70 0.66 10.34 -14.28
C ILE A 70 -0.14 10.48 -15.56
N GLN A 71 -1.35 11.02 -15.42
CA GLN A 71 -2.24 11.33 -16.52
C GLN A 71 -2.69 12.78 -16.38
N ALA A 72 -2.12 13.65 -17.21
CA ALA A 72 -2.56 15.03 -17.31
C ALA A 72 -3.90 15.13 -18.04
N ASP A 73 -4.63 16.22 -17.79
CA ASP A 73 -5.89 16.48 -18.47
C ASP A 73 -5.70 16.64 -19.98
N PRO A 74 -6.70 16.26 -20.80
CA PRO A 74 -6.64 16.42 -22.25
C PRO A 74 -6.28 17.85 -22.66
N GLY A 75 -5.33 17.99 -23.58
CA GLY A 75 -4.85 19.29 -24.06
C GLY A 75 -3.74 19.92 -23.22
N THR A 76 -3.31 19.28 -22.14
CA THR A 76 -2.14 19.73 -21.36
C THR A 76 -0.85 19.59 -22.18
N PRO A 77 -0.06 20.68 -22.37
CA PRO A 77 1.26 20.59 -22.98
C PRO A 77 2.20 19.70 -22.15
N ALA A 78 2.99 18.86 -22.80
CA ALA A 78 3.89 17.91 -22.11
C ALA A 78 4.86 18.59 -21.12
N GLN A 79 5.29 19.82 -21.42
CA GLN A 79 6.17 20.64 -20.59
C GLN A 79 5.52 21.16 -19.29
N ASP A 80 4.19 21.21 -19.24
CA ASP A 80 3.42 21.70 -18.08
C ASP A 80 2.95 20.54 -17.18
N ALA A 81 2.97 19.31 -17.68
CA ALA A 81 2.59 18.12 -16.94
C ALA A 81 3.70 17.67 -15.96
N PRO A 82 3.33 17.11 -14.79
CA PRO A 82 4.31 16.47 -13.92
C PRO A 82 4.83 15.18 -14.53
N VAL A 83 6.01 14.77 -14.07
CA VAL A 83 6.71 13.57 -14.53
C VAL A 83 7.07 12.67 -13.36
N ALA A 84 7.19 11.37 -13.64
CA ALA A 84 7.79 10.41 -12.72
C ALA A 84 9.29 10.31 -13.05
N LEU A 85 10.13 10.93 -12.23
CA LEU A 85 11.57 11.04 -12.51
C LEU A 85 12.43 10.20 -11.56
N PHE A 86 12.16 10.27 -10.26
CA PHE A 86 13.06 9.73 -9.22
C PHE A 86 12.66 8.35 -8.69
N GLY A 87 11.46 7.85 -9.01
CA GLY A 87 10.92 6.63 -8.42
C GLY A 87 10.52 6.81 -6.95
N GLN A 88 10.55 5.73 -6.18
CA GLN A 88 10.24 5.70 -4.74
C GLN A 88 8.87 6.32 -4.39
N GLY A 89 7.89 6.15 -5.29
CA GLY A 89 6.57 6.75 -5.13
C GLY A 89 6.62 8.28 -5.15
N THR A 90 7.37 8.88 -6.07
CA THR A 90 7.47 10.35 -6.19
C THR A 90 7.05 10.80 -7.58
N PHE A 91 6.25 11.87 -7.67
CA PHE A 91 6.07 12.64 -8.90
C PHE A 91 6.65 14.04 -8.74
N THR A 92 7.06 14.60 -9.86
CA THR A 92 7.94 15.75 -9.92
C THR A 92 7.38 16.78 -10.89
N PHE A 93 7.34 18.03 -10.44
CA PHE A 93 7.11 19.18 -11.28
C PHE A 93 8.44 19.87 -11.58
N HIS A 94 8.73 20.06 -12.84
CA HIS A 94 9.78 20.98 -13.24
C HIS A 94 9.34 22.41 -12.94
N VAL A 95 10.24 23.21 -12.35
CA VAL A 95 10.06 24.65 -12.18
C VAL A 95 11.10 25.34 -13.06
N PRO A 96 10.78 25.62 -14.34
CA PRO A 96 11.73 26.22 -15.30
C PRO A 96 12.25 27.61 -14.94
N GLY A 97 11.56 28.31 -14.03
CA GLY A 97 11.96 29.64 -13.58
C GLY A 97 13.22 29.64 -12.73
N LEU A 98 14.04 30.67 -12.92
CA LEU A 98 15.18 30.94 -12.04
C LEU A 98 14.76 31.94 -10.97
N PHE A 99 14.52 31.44 -9.75
CA PHE A 99 14.26 32.29 -8.59
C PHE A 99 15.57 32.87 -8.06
N ARG A 100 15.57 34.17 -7.75
CA ARG A 100 16.71 34.93 -7.23
C ARG A 100 16.32 35.68 -5.97
N THR A 101 17.06 35.44 -4.90
CA THR A 101 16.97 36.21 -3.65
C THR A 101 18.13 37.21 -3.56
N SER A 102 18.01 38.21 -2.68
CA SER A 102 19.16 39.05 -2.30
C SER A 102 20.30 38.19 -1.71
N PRO A 103 21.57 38.61 -1.87
CA PRO A 103 22.72 37.92 -1.28
C PRO A 103 22.53 37.54 0.20
N GLY A 104 22.97 36.34 0.57
CA GLY A 104 22.86 35.82 1.93
C GLY A 104 21.48 35.30 2.32
N HIS A 105 20.54 35.20 1.38
CA HIS A 105 19.20 34.65 1.63
C HIS A 105 18.97 33.38 0.81
N ASN A 106 18.41 32.37 1.47
CA ASN A 106 17.94 31.15 0.83
C ASN A 106 16.42 31.22 0.59
N LEU A 107 15.92 30.37 -0.30
CA LEU A 107 14.50 30.17 -0.53
C LEU A 107 14.08 28.83 0.05
N TRP A 108 13.14 28.84 0.99
CA TRP A 108 12.45 27.63 1.41
C TRP A 108 11.34 27.32 0.41
N VAL A 109 11.27 26.05 -0.02
CA VAL A 109 10.28 25.54 -0.94
C VAL A 109 9.65 24.28 -0.36
N GLY A 110 8.32 24.17 -0.35
CA GLY A 110 7.63 22.98 0.13
C GLY A 110 6.14 22.99 -0.14
N GLY A 111 5.37 22.16 0.56
CA GLY A 111 3.91 22.18 0.50
C GLY A 111 3.32 23.42 1.16
N SER A 112 2.16 23.88 0.69
CA SER A 112 1.45 24.99 1.33
C SER A 112 1.08 24.64 2.77
N PRO A 113 1.41 25.48 3.77
CA PRO A 113 1.10 25.20 5.17
C PRO A 113 -0.37 24.91 5.37
N ASN A 114 -0.69 23.91 6.20
CA ASN A 114 -2.06 23.49 6.52
C ASN A 114 -2.92 23.14 5.30
N LEU A 115 -2.33 22.81 4.15
CA LEU A 115 -3.01 22.31 2.96
C LEU A 115 -2.60 20.86 2.70
N ALA A 116 -2.98 19.97 3.61
CA ALA A 116 -2.74 18.53 3.44
C ALA A 116 -3.56 17.99 2.27
N LYS A 117 -2.94 17.09 1.49
CA LYS A 117 -3.60 16.37 0.40
C LYS A 117 -3.54 14.88 0.69
N ASP A 118 -4.68 14.21 0.59
CA ASP A 118 -4.76 12.79 0.92
C ASP A 118 -3.87 11.97 -0.04
N GLY A 119 -3.19 10.98 0.52
CA GLY A 119 -2.32 10.05 -0.20
C GLY A 119 -0.98 10.59 -0.71
N VAL A 120 -0.67 11.88 -0.57
CA VAL A 120 0.63 12.47 -0.97
C VAL A 120 1.13 13.54 0.00
N ALA A 121 2.44 13.67 0.12
CA ALA A 121 3.10 14.69 0.90
C ALA A 121 4.12 15.46 0.04
N ALA A 122 4.06 16.78 0.10
CA ALA A 122 5.05 17.64 -0.52
C ALA A 122 6.42 17.50 0.18
N LEU A 123 7.49 17.40 -0.59
CA LEU A 123 8.85 17.40 -0.07
C LEU A 123 9.36 18.85 0.04
N GLY A 124 10.00 19.16 1.17
CA GLY A 124 10.56 20.47 1.45
C GLY A 124 12.06 20.54 1.15
N GLY A 125 12.54 21.72 0.73
CA GLY A 125 13.95 22.00 0.49
C GLY A 125 14.31 23.46 0.75
N ILE A 126 15.60 23.71 1.03
CA ILE A 126 16.19 25.05 1.14
C ILE A 126 17.15 25.21 -0.03
N ILE A 127 17.02 26.31 -0.77
CA ILE A 127 17.72 26.52 -2.04
C ILE A 127 18.51 27.83 -1.96
N GLU A 128 19.79 27.79 -2.32
CA GLU A 128 20.68 28.95 -2.37
C GLU A 128 20.48 29.77 -3.66
N THR A 129 19.29 30.36 -3.77
CA THR A 129 18.83 31.11 -4.94
C THR A 129 19.57 32.43 -5.19
N ASP A 130 20.35 32.92 -4.23
CA ASP A 130 21.09 34.17 -4.34
C ASP A 130 22.38 34.06 -5.17
N TRP A 131 22.86 32.84 -5.46
CA TRP A 131 23.99 32.59 -6.36
C TRP A 131 23.72 31.48 -7.38
N ALA A 132 22.97 30.43 -7.04
CA ALA A 132 22.83 29.25 -7.88
C ALA A 132 22.23 29.58 -9.28
N PRO A 133 22.85 29.11 -10.37
CA PRO A 133 22.34 29.30 -11.74
C PRO A 133 21.37 28.19 -12.18
N TYR A 134 20.91 27.35 -11.26
CA TYR A 134 20.11 26.16 -11.56
C TYR A 134 18.65 26.35 -11.18
N THR A 135 17.76 25.76 -11.97
CA THR A 135 16.37 25.57 -11.59
C THR A 135 16.22 24.47 -10.55
N PHE A 136 15.04 24.34 -9.97
CA PHE A 136 14.70 23.25 -9.07
C PHE A 136 13.43 22.53 -9.52
N THR A 137 13.14 21.41 -8.86
CA THR A 137 11.90 20.68 -9.07
C THR A 137 11.09 20.67 -7.78
N MET A 138 9.77 20.77 -7.89
CA MET A 138 8.87 20.51 -6.75
C MET A 138 8.50 19.02 -6.76
N ASN A 139 8.76 18.33 -5.65
CA ASN A 139 8.55 16.89 -5.55
C ASN A 139 7.44 16.57 -4.54
N TRP A 140 6.60 15.61 -4.88
CA TRP A 140 5.54 15.09 -4.02
C TRP A 140 5.67 13.58 -3.93
N ARG A 141 5.64 13.06 -2.70
CA ARG A 141 5.79 11.64 -2.40
C ARG A 141 4.45 11.05 -1.99
N PHE A 142 4.08 9.92 -2.58
CA PHE A 142 2.93 9.15 -2.15
C PHE A 142 3.11 8.60 -0.73
N THR A 143 2.04 8.63 0.07
CA THR A 143 2.02 8.13 1.44
C THR A 143 1.36 6.75 1.55
N ARG A 144 0.67 6.29 0.51
CA ARG A 144 0.14 4.92 0.37
C ARG A 144 0.01 4.51 -1.10
N ALA A 145 0.26 3.24 -1.38
CA ALA A 145 0.10 2.65 -2.71
C ALA A 145 -1.39 2.46 -3.06
N GLY A 146 -1.71 2.35 -4.35
CA GLY A 146 -3.06 2.05 -4.85
C GLY A 146 -4.05 3.21 -4.75
N HIS A 147 -3.61 4.38 -4.29
CA HIS A 147 -4.45 5.57 -4.16
C HIS A 147 -4.22 6.53 -5.33
N VAL A 148 -5.29 6.94 -6.00
CA VAL A 148 -5.26 7.94 -7.07
C VAL A 148 -5.40 9.32 -6.46
N VAL A 149 -4.42 10.18 -6.71
CA VAL A 149 -4.44 11.59 -6.30
C VAL A 149 -4.76 12.46 -7.50
N ARG A 150 -5.67 13.41 -7.32
CA ARG A 150 -6.07 14.38 -8.33
C ARG A 150 -5.64 15.78 -7.91
N PHE A 151 -4.87 16.47 -8.73
CA PHE A 151 -4.66 17.90 -8.61
C PHE A 151 -5.49 18.64 -9.63
N GLU A 152 -6.09 19.75 -9.21
CA GLU A 152 -6.79 20.65 -10.11
C GLU A 152 -5.85 21.71 -10.68
N GLU A 153 -6.20 22.21 -11.86
CA GLU A 153 -5.57 23.39 -12.41
C GLU A 153 -5.70 24.56 -11.43
N ASN A 154 -4.62 25.33 -11.24
CA ASN A 154 -4.50 26.40 -10.24
C ASN A 154 -4.49 25.93 -8.77
N GLU A 155 -4.43 24.63 -8.50
CA GLU A 155 -4.19 24.14 -7.13
C GLU A 155 -2.76 24.47 -6.67
N PRO A 156 -2.53 24.89 -5.41
CA PRO A 156 -1.18 25.14 -4.90
C PRO A 156 -0.28 23.92 -4.98
N LEU A 157 0.80 24.05 -5.74
CA LEU A 157 1.80 23.02 -5.96
C LEU A 157 2.99 23.16 -5.02
N ALA A 158 3.48 24.39 -4.86
CA ALA A 158 4.62 24.72 -4.03
C ALA A 158 4.36 26.01 -3.26
N PHE A 159 4.97 26.13 -2.10
CA PHE A 159 4.96 27.32 -1.24
C PHE A 159 6.39 27.78 -1.03
N LEU A 160 6.59 29.10 -1.13
CA LEU A 160 7.89 29.73 -1.26
C LEU A 160 8.01 30.86 -0.25
N PHE A 161 9.06 30.88 0.56
CA PHE A 161 9.41 32.06 1.35
C PHE A 161 10.92 32.18 1.58
N PRO A 162 11.47 33.40 1.56
CA PRO A 162 12.89 33.62 1.79
C PRO A 162 13.24 33.59 3.27
N LEU A 163 14.47 33.18 3.58
CA LEU A 163 15.06 33.25 4.92
C LEU A 163 16.55 33.61 4.85
N PRO A 164 17.12 34.28 5.87
CA PRO A 164 18.55 34.47 5.97
C PRO A 164 19.28 33.13 6.05
N ARG A 165 20.38 32.97 5.30
CA ARG A 165 21.17 31.73 5.26
C ARG A 165 21.79 31.40 6.61
N ASP A 166 22.34 32.41 7.26
CA ASP A 166 23.10 32.33 8.50
C ASP A 166 22.22 32.32 9.76
N LEU A 167 20.88 32.37 9.61
CA LEU A 167 19.96 32.42 10.73
C LEU A 167 20.20 31.27 11.72
N LEU A 168 20.40 30.04 11.23
CA LEU A 168 20.59 28.88 12.10
C LEU A 168 21.99 28.84 12.72
N ASP A 169 23.01 29.30 12.02
CA ASP A 169 24.39 29.36 12.52
C ASP A 169 24.52 30.38 13.67
N ALA A 170 23.72 31.45 13.61
CA ALA A 170 23.66 32.47 14.66
C ALA A 170 22.85 32.06 15.89
N VAL A 171 22.09 30.94 15.82
CA VAL A 171 21.23 30.50 16.93
C VAL A 171 22.05 29.64 17.91
N VAL A 172 22.13 30.11 19.16
CA VAL A 172 22.66 29.33 20.29
C VAL A 172 21.49 28.75 21.09
N PRO A 173 21.09 27.49 20.87
CA PRO A 173 19.97 26.91 21.59
C PRO A 173 20.33 26.66 23.05
N ARG A 174 19.44 27.03 23.97
CA ARG A 174 19.60 26.81 25.41
C ARG A 174 18.31 26.26 26.02
N ILE A 175 18.45 25.22 26.84
CA ILE A 175 17.40 24.76 27.76
C ILE A 175 17.68 25.44 29.11
N ALA A 176 16.69 26.15 29.65
CA ALA A 176 16.80 26.83 30.94
C ALA A 176 15.54 26.58 31.78
N PRO A 177 15.67 26.43 33.11
CA PRO A 177 14.52 26.36 34.02
C PRO A 177 13.77 27.70 34.02
N ILE A 178 12.44 27.63 34.13
CA ILE A 178 11.57 28.83 34.13
C ILE A 178 11.85 29.78 35.31
N ASP A 179 12.49 29.28 36.36
CA ASP A 179 12.90 30.07 37.53
C ASP A 179 13.99 31.10 37.22
N GLU A 180 14.75 30.93 36.13
CA GLU A 180 15.69 31.96 35.65
C GLU A 180 14.98 33.18 35.02
N ALA A 181 13.69 33.07 34.70
CA ALA A 181 12.86 34.14 34.13
C ALA A 181 11.63 34.40 35.02
N PRO A 182 11.81 34.94 36.25
CA PRO A 182 10.75 35.01 37.26
C PRO A 182 9.54 35.83 36.82
N GLU A 183 9.74 36.89 36.03
CA GLU A 183 8.64 37.68 35.49
C GLU A 183 7.84 36.92 34.42
N LEU A 184 8.52 36.16 33.54
CA LEU A 184 7.86 35.29 32.58
C LEU A 184 7.08 34.19 33.29
N LYS A 185 7.66 33.58 34.34
CA LYS A 185 6.99 32.61 35.20
C LYS A 185 5.71 33.18 35.80
N ARG A 186 5.79 34.38 36.41
CA ARG A 186 4.64 35.06 37.01
C ARG A 186 3.51 35.28 36.00
N ARG A 187 3.85 35.79 34.81
CA ARG A 187 2.90 36.03 33.70
C ARG A 187 2.27 34.73 33.20
N PHE A 188 3.08 33.68 33.03
CA PHE A 188 2.60 32.35 32.64
C PHE A 188 1.62 31.76 33.67
N GLU A 189 1.96 31.79 34.96
CA GLU A 189 1.09 31.28 36.02
C GLU A 189 -0.21 32.08 36.14
N GLN A 190 -0.14 33.39 35.95
CA GLN A 190 -1.33 34.26 35.89
C GLN A 190 -2.23 33.89 34.71
N TRP A 191 -1.65 33.73 33.52
CA TRP A 191 -2.36 33.24 32.35
C TRP A 191 -2.96 31.84 32.56
N SER A 192 -2.23 30.91 33.19
CA SER A 192 -2.71 29.56 33.50
C SER A 192 -3.95 29.60 34.39
N ARG A 193 -3.90 30.36 35.50
CA ARG A 193 -5.07 30.53 36.39
C ARG A 193 -6.26 31.15 35.66
N ALA A 194 -6.01 32.17 34.84
CA ALA A 194 -7.07 32.80 34.04
C ALA A 194 -7.66 31.84 33.00
N ARG A 195 -6.86 30.92 32.45
CA ARG A 195 -7.29 29.89 31.51
C ARG A 195 -8.18 28.86 32.22
N ASP A 196 -7.78 28.38 33.39
CA ASP A 196 -8.55 27.42 34.18
C ASP A 196 -9.91 28.00 34.60
N ALA A 197 -9.94 29.24 35.08
CA ALA A 197 -11.17 29.95 35.43
C ALA A 197 -12.10 30.12 34.21
N PHE A 198 -11.53 30.47 33.05
CA PHE A 198 -12.29 30.60 31.80
C PHE A 198 -12.90 29.26 31.36
N GLN A 199 -12.16 28.15 31.44
CA GLN A 199 -12.69 26.83 31.09
C GLN A 199 -13.81 26.38 32.03
N ALA A 200 -13.67 26.63 33.33
CA ALA A 200 -14.74 26.37 34.30
C ALA A 200 -16.01 27.20 33.98
N GLN A 201 -15.86 28.46 33.60
CA GLN A 201 -16.97 29.32 33.18
C GLN A 201 -17.67 28.82 31.91
N VAL A 202 -16.89 28.40 30.91
CA VAL A 202 -17.43 27.83 29.65
C VAL A 202 -18.18 26.54 29.92
N ALA A 203 -17.66 25.67 30.79
CA ALA A 203 -18.33 24.44 31.20
C ALA A 203 -19.64 24.71 31.96
N ALA A 204 -19.68 25.74 32.80
CA ALA A 204 -20.87 26.18 33.51
C ALA A 204 -21.91 26.88 32.61
N THR A 205 -21.53 27.38 31.44
CA THR A 205 -22.40 28.10 30.51
C THR A 205 -22.35 27.52 29.08
N PRO A 206 -22.81 26.28 28.87
CA PRO A 206 -22.70 25.59 27.59
C PRO A 206 -23.52 26.22 26.46
N GLN A 207 -24.52 27.05 26.79
CA GLN A 207 -25.34 27.79 25.81
C GLN A 207 -24.77 29.17 25.43
N ALA A 208 -23.61 29.58 25.96
CA ALA A 208 -23.00 30.86 25.61
C ALA A 208 -22.73 30.98 24.10
N ALA A 209 -22.80 32.20 23.57
CA ALA A 209 -22.49 32.49 22.18
C ALA A 209 -21.07 32.01 21.81
N PRO A 210 -20.83 31.52 20.58
CA PRO A 210 -19.52 31.09 20.07
C PRO A 210 -18.33 31.96 20.46
N GLY A 211 -18.50 33.29 20.36
CA GLY A 211 -17.45 34.26 20.65
C GLY A 211 -17.08 34.39 22.13
N ALA A 212 -17.98 33.97 23.05
CA ALA A 212 -17.78 33.97 24.49
C ALA A 212 -17.11 32.67 24.99
N LYS A 213 -17.05 31.63 24.15
CA LYS A 213 -16.38 30.35 24.43
C LYS A 213 -14.90 30.32 24.02
N TRP A 214 -14.35 31.46 23.56
CA TRP A 214 -12.97 31.56 23.11
C TRP A 214 -12.23 32.73 23.75
N GLN A 215 -11.10 32.43 24.38
CA GLN A 215 -10.19 33.39 24.98
C GLN A 215 -9.23 33.95 23.92
N LYS A 216 -9.23 35.27 23.73
CA LYS A 216 -8.64 35.96 22.57
C LYS A 216 -7.36 36.73 22.86
N PHE A 217 -6.70 36.49 23.99
CA PHE A 217 -5.54 37.28 24.43
C PHE A 217 -4.43 37.34 23.37
N TYR A 218 -3.94 36.19 22.90
CA TYR A 218 -2.96 36.15 21.81
C TYR A 218 -3.48 36.77 20.52
N PHE A 219 -4.75 36.57 20.17
CA PHE A 219 -5.34 37.14 18.94
C PHE A 219 -5.42 38.68 18.98
N ARG A 220 -5.61 39.25 20.17
CA ARG A 220 -5.66 40.69 20.40
C ARG A 220 -4.27 41.29 20.69
N GLY A 221 -3.24 40.45 20.86
CA GLY A 221 -1.93 40.89 21.32
C GLY A 221 -1.98 41.47 22.74
N THR A 222 -2.74 40.86 23.66
CA THR A 222 -2.82 41.28 25.07
C THR A 222 -2.40 40.16 26.02
N ASP A 223 -1.97 40.53 27.22
CA ASP A 223 -1.70 39.60 28.32
C ASP A 223 -2.99 39.26 29.11
N ALA A 224 -2.89 38.37 30.09
CA ALA A 224 -4.00 37.87 30.90
C ALA A 224 -4.63 38.94 31.82
N ASP A 225 -3.88 39.99 32.17
CA ASP A 225 -4.37 41.17 32.88
C ASP A 225 -4.92 42.27 31.95
N GLY A 226 -4.90 42.03 30.63
CA GLY A 226 -5.34 42.99 29.62
C GLY A 226 -4.28 44.01 29.22
N ALA A 227 -3.06 43.93 29.75
CA ALA A 227 -1.94 44.76 29.30
C ALA A 227 -1.62 44.47 27.81
N PRO A 228 -1.21 45.49 27.03
CA PRO A 228 -0.77 45.26 25.66
C PRO A 228 0.50 44.39 25.64
N GLY A 229 0.54 43.45 24.71
CA GLY A 229 1.70 42.64 24.40
C GLY A 229 2.73 43.39 23.56
N ALA A 230 3.51 42.66 22.75
CA ALA A 230 4.52 43.25 21.88
C ALA A 230 3.90 44.28 20.90
N ALA A 231 4.55 45.43 20.75
CA ALA A 231 4.06 46.55 19.93
C ALA A 231 3.92 46.19 18.43
N ASP A 232 4.68 45.20 17.98
CA ASP A 232 4.72 44.69 16.62
C ASP A 232 3.94 43.38 16.44
N HIS A 233 3.06 43.02 17.38
CA HIS A 233 2.22 41.83 17.29
C HIS A 233 1.40 41.81 15.98
N ARG A 234 1.54 40.73 15.20
CA ARG A 234 0.87 40.57 13.90
C ARG A 234 -0.33 39.63 14.00
N SER A 235 -1.52 40.18 13.83
CA SER A 235 -2.78 39.42 13.72
C SER A 235 -3.19 39.12 12.28
N ARG A 236 -2.54 39.75 11.30
CA ARG A 236 -2.72 39.51 9.86
C ARG A 236 -1.41 39.74 9.10
N LEU A 237 -1.23 38.97 8.03
CA LEU A 237 -0.14 39.15 7.07
C LEU A 237 -0.75 39.28 5.67
N ARG A 238 -0.36 40.32 4.92
CA ARG A 238 -0.74 40.53 3.53
C ARG A 238 0.52 40.81 2.74
N LEU A 239 0.90 39.89 1.86
CA LEU A 239 2.07 40.03 1.00
C LEU A 239 1.66 40.57 -0.37
N PRO A 240 2.53 41.36 -1.04
CA PRO A 240 2.32 41.72 -2.43
C PRO A 240 2.40 40.48 -3.33
N GLY A 241 1.70 40.49 -4.47
CA GLY A 241 1.91 39.48 -5.52
C GLY A 241 3.21 39.71 -6.29
N PHE A 242 3.57 38.77 -7.17
CA PHE A 242 4.63 39.01 -8.15
C PHE A 242 4.14 39.98 -9.23
N GLU A 243 4.92 41.04 -9.49
CA GLU A 243 4.63 41.96 -10.59
C GLU A 243 4.71 41.21 -11.93
N GLY A 244 3.70 41.40 -12.79
CA GLY A 244 3.61 40.71 -14.10
C GLY A 244 3.09 39.27 -14.06
N ALA A 245 2.76 38.72 -12.88
CA ALA A 245 2.06 37.43 -12.80
C ALA A 245 0.63 37.56 -13.36
N ALA A 246 0.21 36.57 -14.17
CA ALA A 246 -1.17 36.54 -14.66
C ALA A 246 -2.13 36.47 -13.46
N PRO A 247 -3.16 37.35 -13.38
CA PRO A 247 -4.13 37.28 -12.31
C PRO A 247 -4.85 35.93 -12.38
N PRO A 248 -5.03 35.21 -11.24
CA PRO A 248 -5.84 34.01 -11.24
C PRO A 248 -7.26 34.38 -11.72
N PRO A 249 -7.94 33.52 -12.50
CA PRO A 249 -9.30 33.80 -12.95
C PRO A 249 -10.18 34.09 -11.74
N ALA A 250 -10.86 35.25 -11.77
CA ALA A 250 -11.74 35.69 -10.70
C ALA A 250 -12.88 34.68 -10.54
N GLY A 251 -12.95 34.02 -9.38
CA GLY A 251 -14.05 33.13 -9.02
C GLY A 251 -13.73 31.64 -8.92
N ALA A 252 -12.46 31.21 -9.01
CA ALA A 252 -12.14 29.84 -8.59
C ALA A 252 -12.42 29.71 -7.07
N PRO A 253 -13.41 28.91 -6.63
CA PRO A 253 -13.64 28.71 -5.22
C PRO A 253 -12.34 28.19 -4.60
N ALA A 254 -11.95 28.72 -3.43
CA ALA A 254 -10.90 28.11 -2.62
C ALA A 254 -11.23 26.62 -2.53
N ALA A 255 -10.44 25.76 -3.19
CA ALA A 255 -10.80 24.39 -3.54
C ALA A 255 -11.58 23.74 -2.40
N ALA A 256 -12.90 23.86 -2.47
CA ALA A 256 -13.79 23.19 -1.55
C ALA A 256 -13.52 21.76 -1.90
N CYS A 257 -12.83 21.00 -1.04
CA CYS A 257 -12.73 19.57 -1.22
C CYS A 257 -14.18 19.09 -1.14
N PRO A 258 -14.88 18.86 -2.26
CA PRO A 258 -16.25 18.45 -2.18
C PRO A 258 -16.09 16.98 -1.81
N HIS A 259 -16.55 16.59 -0.62
CA HIS A 259 -17.22 15.31 -0.55
C HIS A 259 -18.48 15.39 -1.42
N ALA A 260 -18.30 15.54 -2.73
CA ALA A 260 -19.27 15.25 -3.75
C ALA A 260 -18.74 13.98 -4.40
N ARG A 261 -19.58 12.95 -4.40
CA ARG A 261 -19.48 11.86 -5.36
C ARG A 261 -19.55 12.48 -6.76
N ALA A 262 -18.42 12.95 -7.27
CA ALA A 262 -18.27 13.19 -8.69
C ALA A 262 -18.25 11.81 -9.32
N ALA A 263 -19.28 11.49 -10.10
CA ALA A 263 -19.20 10.40 -11.05
C ALA A 263 -18.02 10.71 -11.95
N VAL A 264 -16.93 10.00 -11.71
CA VAL A 264 -15.72 10.00 -12.53
C VAL A 264 -16.17 9.73 -13.97
N PRO A 265 -15.87 10.58 -14.97
CA PRO A 265 -15.92 10.12 -16.34
C PRO A 265 -14.96 8.95 -16.37
N ALA A 266 -15.48 7.74 -16.61
CA ALA A 266 -14.68 6.53 -16.61
C ALA A 266 -13.44 6.82 -17.46
N LEU A 267 -12.27 6.79 -16.81
CA LEU A 267 -11.04 6.49 -17.53
C LEU A 267 -11.38 5.31 -18.45
N PRO A 268 -10.92 5.29 -19.72
CA PRO A 268 -11.02 4.05 -20.50
C PRO A 268 -10.53 2.96 -19.55
N PRO A 269 -11.34 1.91 -19.30
CA PRO A 269 -11.16 1.06 -18.15
C PRO A 269 -9.68 0.72 -18.10
N SER A 270 -9.01 1.08 -16.99
CA SER A 270 -7.71 0.48 -16.70
C SER A 270 -7.91 -0.99 -17.02
N PRO A 271 -7.05 -1.62 -17.85
CA PRO A 271 -7.22 -3.03 -18.14
C PRO A 271 -7.49 -3.70 -16.80
N ASP A 272 -8.64 -4.38 -16.73
CA ASP A 272 -9.09 -5.03 -15.50
C ASP A 272 -7.88 -5.73 -14.88
N ALA A 273 -7.72 -5.74 -13.56
CA ALA A 273 -6.57 -6.42 -12.94
C ALA A 273 -6.42 -7.85 -13.52
N SER A 274 -7.54 -8.48 -13.82
CA SER A 274 -7.65 -9.75 -14.56
C SER A 274 -7.11 -9.67 -16.00
N GLU A 275 -7.38 -8.61 -16.75
CA GLU A 275 -6.83 -8.36 -18.07
C GLU A 275 -5.32 -8.11 -18.05
N VAL A 276 -4.81 -7.36 -17.07
CA VAL A 276 -3.36 -7.17 -16.89
C VAL A 276 -2.68 -8.51 -16.60
N LEU A 277 -3.23 -9.30 -15.68
CA LEU A 277 -2.72 -10.63 -15.36
C LEU A 277 -2.77 -11.55 -16.60
N ALA A 278 -3.85 -11.52 -17.38
CA ALA A 278 -3.95 -12.28 -18.62
C ALA A 278 -2.92 -11.84 -19.67
N ARG A 279 -2.63 -10.54 -19.79
CA ARG A 279 -1.58 -9.99 -20.69
C ARG A 279 -0.18 -10.41 -20.23
N LEU A 280 0.12 -10.29 -18.94
CA LEU A 280 1.39 -10.74 -18.36
C LEU A 280 1.58 -12.25 -18.53
N GLN A 281 0.51 -13.03 -18.39
CA GLN A 281 0.54 -14.47 -18.63
C GLN A 281 0.85 -14.77 -20.10
N ARG A 282 0.20 -14.10 -21.06
CA ARG A 282 0.52 -14.24 -22.49
C ARG A 282 1.98 -13.92 -22.80
N LEU A 283 2.55 -12.88 -22.16
CA LEU A 283 3.97 -12.56 -22.29
C LEU A 283 4.87 -13.66 -21.71
N ARG A 284 4.53 -14.20 -20.53
CA ARG A 284 5.27 -15.32 -19.92
C ARG A 284 5.25 -16.57 -20.81
N ALA A 285 4.11 -16.85 -21.45
CA ALA A 285 3.94 -18.00 -22.35
C ALA A 285 4.78 -17.92 -23.63
N LEU A 286 5.31 -16.74 -24.00
CA LEU A 286 6.28 -16.60 -25.10
C LEU A 286 7.58 -17.35 -24.80
N SER A 287 7.95 -17.48 -23.53
CA SER A 287 9.11 -18.27 -23.13
C SER A 287 8.79 -19.76 -23.16
N ALA A 288 9.55 -20.54 -23.93
CA ALA A 288 9.41 -21.99 -23.96
C ALA A 288 9.58 -22.64 -22.58
N ARG A 289 10.37 -22.00 -21.69
CA ARG A 289 10.57 -22.41 -20.30
C ARG A 289 9.28 -22.44 -19.48
N ASN A 290 8.30 -21.59 -19.81
CA ASN A 290 7.08 -21.38 -19.03
C ASN A 290 5.87 -22.10 -19.64
N ARG A 291 6.09 -23.10 -20.53
CA ARG A 291 5.01 -23.88 -21.14
C ARG A 291 4.50 -25.02 -20.25
N CYS A 292 5.29 -25.42 -19.26
CA CYS A 292 4.91 -26.42 -18.28
C CYS A 292 5.51 -26.06 -16.91
N VAL A 293 5.00 -26.71 -15.86
CA VAL A 293 5.61 -26.65 -14.53
C VAL A 293 6.93 -27.42 -14.58
N PRO A 294 8.09 -26.78 -14.40
CA PRO A 294 9.37 -27.46 -14.49
C PRO A 294 9.55 -28.44 -13.32
N ARG A 295 10.15 -29.59 -13.62
CA ARG A 295 10.64 -30.56 -12.63
C ARG A 295 12.14 -30.32 -12.42
N ARG A 296 12.56 -30.01 -11.19
CA ARG A 296 13.94 -29.68 -10.82
C ARG A 296 14.33 -30.42 -9.55
N GLY A 297 15.63 -30.65 -9.37
CA GLY A 297 16.23 -31.10 -8.12
C GLY A 297 17.47 -30.25 -7.80
N GLY A 298 17.89 -30.24 -6.54
CA GLY A 298 19.11 -29.60 -6.08
C GLY A 298 19.11 -28.07 -6.12
N LEU A 299 17.97 -27.41 -6.29
CA LEU A 299 17.90 -25.94 -6.44
C LEU A 299 18.47 -25.22 -5.22
N THR A 300 19.39 -24.29 -5.44
CA THR A 300 19.85 -23.40 -4.36
C THR A 300 18.74 -22.44 -3.95
N ALA A 301 18.81 -21.90 -2.73
CA ALA A 301 17.82 -20.94 -2.24
C ALA A 301 17.73 -19.69 -3.13
N GLY A 302 18.86 -19.20 -3.65
CA GLY A 302 18.89 -18.05 -4.56
C GLY A 302 18.20 -18.34 -5.90
N VAL A 303 18.48 -19.50 -6.52
CA VAL A 303 17.79 -19.88 -7.77
C VAL A 303 16.29 -20.08 -7.53
N PHE A 304 15.92 -20.69 -6.40
CA PHE A 304 14.52 -20.83 -6.04
C PHE A 304 13.82 -19.47 -5.87
N LEU A 305 14.46 -18.53 -5.18
CA LEU A 305 13.95 -17.18 -4.98
C LEU A 305 13.72 -16.48 -6.32
N ASP A 306 14.76 -16.37 -7.14
CA ASP A 306 14.75 -15.51 -8.32
C ASP A 306 13.85 -16.08 -9.42
N GLU A 307 13.91 -17.39 -9.64
CA GLU A 307 13.26 -18.02 -10.79
C GLU A 307 11.84 -18.50 -10.51
N TYR A 308 11.43 -18.63 -9.24
CA TYR A 308 10.15 -19.24 -8.88
C TYR A 308 9.38 -18.42 -7.85
N TYR A 309 9.97 -18.13 -6.69
CA TYR A 309 9.28 -17.42 -5.61
C TYR A 309 8.92 -15.98 -6.02
N ALA A 310 9.92 -15.19 -6.42
CA ALA A 310 9.74 -13.81 -6.87
C ALA A 310 9.09 -13.73 -8.26
N ALA A 311 9.39 -14.70 -9.13
CA ALA A 311 8.80 -14.78 -10.46
C ALA A 311 7.32 -15.21 -10.47
N ASN A 312 6.78 -15.64 -9.32
CA ASN A 312 5.42 -16.18 -9.20
C ASN A 312 5.16 -17.33 -10.19
N TRP A 313 6.10 -18.28 -10.25
CA TRP A 313 6.01 -19.45 -11.12
C TRP A 313 6.16 -20.76 -10.33
N PRO A 314 5.28 -21.75 -10.51
CA PRO A 314 5.34 -23.03 -9.80
C PRO A 314 6.55 -23.85 -10.22
N VAL A 315 7.01 -24.71 -9.32
CA VAL A 315 8.08 -25.68 -9.58
C VAL A 315 7.89 -26.96 -8.79
N LEU A 316 8.10 -28.08 -9.48
CA LEU A 316 8.14 -29.40 -8.87
C LEU A 316 9.58 -29.73 -8.48
N LEU A 317 9.83 -29.81 -7.19
CA LEU A 317 11.08 -30.21 -6.57
C LEU A 317 11.08 -31.73 -6.38
N ALA A 318 11.69 -32.43 -7.33
CA ALA A 318 11.63 -33.87 -7.46
C ALA A 318 12.49 -34.59 -6.43
N GLY A 319 11.88 -35.48 -5.64
CA GLY A 319 12.60 -36.38 -4.73
C GLY A 319 13.46 -35.70 -3.67
N GLU A 320 13.16 -34.45 -3.29
CA GLU A 320 13.92 -33.73 -2.26
C GLU A 320 13.56 -34.17 -0.83
N ILE A 321 12.47 -34.92 -0.65
CA ILE A 321 12.06 -35.46 0.65
C ILE A 321 12.60 -36.88 0.79
N GLU A 322 13.72 -37.02 1.51
CA GLU A 322 14.49 -38.28 1.63
C GLU A 322 13.70 -39.43 2.29
N GLU A 323 12.66 -39.14 3.07
CA GLU A 323 12.04 -40.08 4.00
C GLU A 323 10.69 -40.66 3.54
N ALA A 324 10.40 -40.63 2.24
CA ALA A 324 9.05 -40.83 1.71
C ALA A 324 8.56 -42.29 1.60
N LEU A 325 9.25 -43.29 2.14
CA LEU A 325 8.84 -44.70 1.98
C LEU A 325 8.79 -45.43 3.33
N GLY A 326 7.60 -45.87 3.72
CA GLY A 326 7.38 -46.80 4.84
C GLY A 326 6.51 -46.25 5.99
N ARG A 327 6.99 -45.24 6.73
CA ARG A 327 6.31 -44.75 7.95
C ARG A 327 4.96 -44.08 7.71
N TRP A 328 4.75 -43.58 6.50
CA TRP A 328 3.54 -42.89 6.06
C TRP A 328 2.49 -43.85 5.46
N ALA A 329 2.79 -45.16 5.41
CA ALA A 329 1.84 -46.15 4.96
C ALA A 329 0.64 -46.26 5.93
N PRO A 330 -0.57 -46.60 5.44
CA PRO A 330 -1.76 -46.70 6.28
C PRO A 330 -1.56 -47.53 7.55
N GLN A 331 -0.99 -48.72 7.43
CA GLN A 331 -0.82 -49.64 8.56
C GLN A 331 0.15 -49.08 9.61
N ALA A 332 1.23 -48.44 9.16
CA ALA A 332 2.21 -47.81 10.05
C ALA A 332 1.56 -46.67 10.85
N LEU A 333 0.83 -45.78 10.16
CA LEU A 333 0.15 -44.66 10.81
C LEU A 333 -0.90 -45.11 11.83
N VAL A 334 -1.69 -46.15 11.54
CA VAL A 334 -2.65 -46.69 12.51
C VAL A 334 -1.95 -47.29 13.72
N SER A 335 -0.84 -48.01 13.51
CA SER A 335 -0.14 -48.70 14.59
C SER A 335 0.49 -47.76 15.62
N THR A 336 0.93 -46.57 15.21
CA THR A 336 1.62 -45.61 16.10
C THR A 336 0.78 -44.40 16.47
N HIS A 337 -0.12 -43.95 15.59
CA HIS A 337 -0.86 -42.69 15.75
C HIS A 337 -2.36 -42.83 15.49
N GLY A 338 -2.93 -44.04 15.61
CA GLY A 338 -4.34 -44.29 15.34
C GLY A 338 -5.32 -43.41 16.14
N ASP A 339 -4.98 -43.09 17.39
CA ASP A 339 -5.82 -42.28 18.29
C ASP A 339 -5.62 -40.76 18.11
N ALA A 340 -4.72 -40.33 17.22
CA ALA A 340 -4.43 -38.93 16.98
C ALA A 340 -5.69 -38.13 16.60
N PRO A 341 -6.04 -37.07 17.35
CA PRO A 341 -7.21 -36.26 17.08
C PRO A 341 -6.96 -35.33 15.89
N LEU A 342 -7.85 -35.37 14.91
CA LEU A 342 -7.81 -34.55 13.72
C LEU A 342 -9.23 -34.11 13.33
N VAL A 343 -9.36 -33.26 12.31
CA VAL A 343 -10.66 -32.76 11.85
C VAL A 343 -10.91 -33.09 10.39
N ASP A 344 -12.15 -33.40 10.03
CA ASP A 344 -12.54 -33.63 8.64
C ASP A 344 -12.76 -32.32 7.85
N ALA A 345 -13.19 -32.43 6.59
CA ALA A 345 -13.48 -31.27 5.74
C ALA A 345 -14.59 -30.35 6.27
N HIS A 346 -15.44 -30.83 7.19
CA HIS A 346 -16.52 -30.08 7.82
C HIS A 346 -16.15 -29.56 9.22
N GLY A 347 -14.91 -29.81 9.67
CA GLY A 347 -14.45 -29.43 11.01
C GLY A 347 -14.92 -30.39 12.11
N GLN A 348 -15.49 -31.55 11.78
CA GLN A 348 -15.89 -32.54 12.78
C GLN A 348 -14.67 -33.32 13.27
N ALA A 349 -14.61 -33.54 14.59
CA ALA A 349 -13.54 -34.31 15.21
C ALA A 349 -13.60 -35.77 14.77
N SER A 350 -12.44 -36.32 14.43
CA SER A 350 -12.24 -37.74 14.13
C SER A 350 -10.84 -38.15 14.61
N THR A 351 -10.50 -39.42 14.44
CA THR A 351 -9.15 -39.93 14.70
C THR A 351 -8.51 -40.38 13.40
N LEU A 352 -7.17 -40.34 13.37
CA LEU A 352 -6.39 -40.82 12.24
C LEU A 352 -6.76 -42.27 11.88
N GLY A 353 -6.80 -43.17 12.87
CA GLY A 353 -7.07 -44.58 12.67
C GLY A 353 -8.47 -44.85 12.13
N ARG A 354 -9.48 -44.14 12.66
CA ARG A 354 -10.85 -44.22 12.15
C ARG A 354 -10.93 -43.79 10.69
N PHE A 355 -10.24 -42.70 10.34
CA PHE A 355 -10.20 -42.23 8.96
C PHE A 355 -9.49 -43.21 8.04
N VAL A 356 -8.33 -43.76 8.41
CA VAL A 356 -7.61 -44.74 7.58
C VAL A 356 -8.49 -45.96 7.30
N GLN A 357 -9.19 -46.49 8.31
CA GLN A 357 -10.12 -47.60 8.12
C GLN A 357 -11.26 -47.27 7.16
N GLN A 358 -11.74 -46.02 7.14
CA GLN A 358 -12.78 -45.56 6.21
C GLN A 358 -12.20 -45.35 4.81
N ALA A 359 -11.02 -44.73 4.69
CA ALA A 359 -10.37 -44.38 3.43
C ALA A 359 -9.90 -45.59 2.61
N LEU A 360 -9.66 -46.72 3.27
CA LEU A 360 -9.28 -47.98 2.61
C LEU A 360 -10.48 -48.82 2.16
N ARG A 361 -11.72 -48.44 2.52
CA ARG A 361 -12.91 -49.12 2.00
C ARG A 361 -13.17 -48.69 0.55
N PRO A 362 -13.72 -49.59 -0.29
CA PRO A 362 -14.18 -49.22 -1.62
C PRO A 362 -15.17 -48.05 -1.54
N ALA A 363 -15.02 -47.08 -2.45
CA ALA A 363 -15.89 -45.93 -2.56
C ALA A 363 -17.33 -46.33 -2.94
N ASP A 364 -18.32 -45.98 -2.10
CA ASP A 364 -19.74 -46.21 -2.43
C ASP A 364 -20.27 -45.24 -3.50
N ALA A 365 -19.65 -44.07 -3.67
CA ALA A 365 -20.00 -43.08 -4.70
C ALA A 365 -18.78 -42.22 -5.15
N PRO A 366 -18.64 -41.91 -6.45
CA PRO A 366 -17.63 -40.98 -6.94
C PRO A 366 -17.85 -39.55 -6.42
N GLY A 367 -16.76 -38.85 -6.07
CA GLY A 367 -16.79 -37.40 -5.81
C GLY A 367 -17.10 -36.93 -4.38
N ARG A 368 -17.27 -37.82 -3.40
CA ARG A 368 -17.44 -37.49 -1.96
C ARG A 368 -16.51 -38.28 -1.05
N GLN A 369 -15.27 -38.45 -1.48
CA GLN A 369 -14.31 -39.21 -0.70
C GLN A 369 -13.81 -38.38 0.49
N PRO A 370 -13.68 -38.99 1.68
CA PRO A 370 -13.40 -38.25 2.90
C PRO A 370 -11.96 -37.74 2.90
N ARG A 371 -11.73 -36.67 3.66
CA ARG A 371 -10.39 -36.12 3.93
C ARG A 371 -10.29 -35.64 5.36
N LEU A 372 -9.09 -35.73 5.92
CA LEU A 372 -8.79 -35.40 7.30
C LEU A 372 -7.54 -34.50 7.37
N THR A 373 -7.55 -33.52 8.27
CA THR A 373 -6.47 -32.53 8.39
C THR A 373 -6.25 -32.11 9.85
N GLY A 374 -5.05 -31.63 10.15
CA GLY A 374 -4.70 -31.07 11.46
C GLY A 374 -3.31 -30.44 11.44
N ALA A 375 -3.01 -29.66 12.48
CA ALA A 375 -1.69 -29.04 12.65
C ALA A 375 -0.67 -30.13 12.99
N LEU A 376 0.44 -30.19 12.25
CA LEU A 376 1.44 -31.24 12.42
C LEU A 376 2.20 -31.13 13.75
N GLU A 377 2.18 -29.95 14.38
CA GLU A 377 2.69 -29.72 15.74
C GLU A 377 2.06 -30.63 16.80
N THR A 378 0.82 -31.10 16.56
CA THR A 378 0.12 -32.04 17.44
C THR A 378 0.63 -33.48 17.31
N LEU A 379 1.43 -33.75 16.27
CA LEU A 379 2.02 -35.04 15.94
C LEU A 379 3.51 -34.87 15.61
N PRO A 380 4.33 -34.40 16.57
CA PRO A 380 5.73 -34.03 16.32
C PRO A 380 6.59 -35.18 15.81
N ASP A 381 6.28 -36.42 16.21
CA ASP A 381 6.96 -37.64 15.74
C ASP A 381 6.78 -37.89 14.23
N LEU A 382 5.74 -37.31 13.64
CA LEU A 382 5.46 -37.34 12.22
C LEU A 382 6.10 -36.18 11.46
N ALA A 383 6.91 -35.31 12.07
CA ALA A 383 7.59 -34.27 11.31
C ALA A 383 8.44 -34.89 10.16
N PRO A 384 8.24 -34.49 8.89
CA PRO A 384 9.03 -34.99 7.77
C PRO A 384 10.48 -34.50 7.88
N ARG A 385 11.46 -35.36 7.61
CA ARG A 385 12.84 -34.91 7.39
C ARG A 385 12.91 -34.23 6.03
N LEU A 386 13.07 -32.92 6.06
CA LEU A 386 13.01 -32.09 4.86
C LEU A 386 14.36 -31.95 4.15
N GLY A 387 15.45 -32.44 4.75
CA GLY A 387 16.79 -32.42 4.17
C GLY A 387 17.11 -31.06 3.56
N HIS A 388 17.39 -31.06 2.27
CA HIS A 388 17.73 -29.87 1.51
C HIS A 388 16.60 -28.83 1.37
N LEU A 389 15.32 -29.19 1.55
CA LEU A 389 14.21 -28.23 1.51
C LEU A 389 14.24 -27.24 2.67
N MET A 390 14.97 -27.54 3.75
CA MET A 390 15.17 -26.60 4.86
C MET A 390 15.85 -25.31 4.42
N ARG A 391 16.56 -25.30 3.29
CA ARG A 391 17.14 -24.06 2.72
C ARG A 391 16.08 -23.05 2.24
N LEU A 392 14.82 -23.48 2.12
CA LEU A 392 13.71 -22.66 1.65
C LEU A 392 12.80 -22.20 2.80
N LEU A 393 12.88 -22.85 3.96
CA LEU A 393 11.92 -22.76 5.05
C LEU A 393 12.60 -22.32 6.35
N ARG A 394 11.93 -21.47 7.13
CA ARG A 394 12.46 -21.00 8.41
C ARG A 394 12.48 -22.08 9.48
N GLY A 395 11.60 -23.08 9.40
CA GLY A 395 11.58 -24.22 10.31
C GLY A 395 10.80 -24.00 11.62
N HIS A 396 10.10 -22.88 11.76
CA HIS A 396 9.33 -22.56 12.98
C HIS A 396 7.92 -23.16 12.98
N ASP A 397 7.38 -23.49 11.81
CA ASP A 397 6.05 -24.07 11.65
C ASP A 397 6.18 -25.43 10.97
N PRO A 398 5.86 -26.55 11.64
CA PRO A 398 5.93 -27.89 11.05
C PRO A 398 4.93 -28.09 9.90
N GLY A 399 3.90 -27.24 9.79
CA GLY A 399 2.90 -27.24 8.72
C GLY A 399 1.61 -27.98 9.07
N ARG A 400 0.78 -28.16 8.04
CA ARG A 400 -0.53 -28.80 8.16
C ARG A 400 -0.55 -30.14 7.46
N LEU A 401 -0.96 -31.19 8.18
CA LEU A 401 -1.13 -32.54 7.68
C LEU A 401 -2.45 -32.68 6.90
N TRP A 402 -2.41 -33.46 5.84
CA TRP A 402 -3.56 -33.85 5.03
C TRP A 402 -3.52 -35.36 4.75
N LEU A 403 -4.60 -36.04 5.09
CA LEU A 403 -4.88 -37.44 4.82
C LEU A 403 -6.09 -37.51 3.89
N GLU A 404 -5.95 -38.22 2.77
CA GLU A 404 -6.96 -38.24 1.71
C GLU A 404 -7.20 -39.68 1.25
N ALA A 405 -8.47 -40.08 1.13
CA ALA A 405 -8.83 -41.34 0.49
C ALA A 405 -8.60 -41.27 -1.03
N ALA A 406 -8.49 -42.44 -1.68
CA ALA A 406 -8.39 -42.49 -3.14
C ALA A 406 -9.64 -41.87 -3.77
N GLY A 407 -9.45 -40.96 -4.73
CA GLY A 407 -10.53 -40.19 -5.35
C GLY A 407 -10.99 -38.96 -4.56
N SER A 408 -10.40 -38.67 -3.39
CA SER A 408 -10.62 -37.41 -2.69
C SER A 408 -9.99 -36.27 -3.47
N GLY A 409 -10.68 -35.13 -3.55
CA GLY A 409 -10.19 -33.97 -4.26
C GLY A 409 -10.80 -32.67 -3.79
N THR A 410 -10.26 -31.57 -4.29
CA THR A 410 -10.79 -30.22 -4.07
C THR A 410 -11.15 -29.62 -5.41
N LEU A 411 -12.27 -28.90 -5.48
CA LEU A 411 -12.56 -28.02 -6.60
C LEU A 411 -11.48 -26.93 -6.71
N ALA A 412 -11.34 -26.38 -7.90
CA ALA A 412 -10.36 -25.35 -8.16
C ALA A 412 -10.62 -24.09 -7.32
N ALA A 413 -9.58 -23.62 -6.63
CA ALA A 413 -9.60 -22.37 -5.87
C ALA A 413 -8.23 -21.67 -5.98
N PRO A 414 -8.17 -20.34 -5.86
CA PRO A 414 -6.91 -19.61 -5.85
C PRO A 414 -6.15 -19.83 -4.54
N GLU A 415 -4.82 -19.96 -4.64
CA GLU A 415 -3.94 -20.00 -3.47
C GLU A 415 -3.84 -18.61 -2.82
N ALA A 416 -4.19 -18.53 -1.54
CA ALA A 416 -4.21 -17.28 -0.76
C ALA A 416 -2.81 -16.83 -0.32
N CYS A 417 -1.79 -17.66 -0.45
CA CYS A 417 -0.39 -17.38 -0.11
C CYS A 417 0.54 -18.29 -0.94
N ASN A 418 1.86 -18.11 -0.84
CA ASN A 418 2.78 -19.09 -1.41
C ASN A 418 2.78 -20.34 -0.52
N ARG A 419 2.71 -21.52 -1.15
CA ARG A 419 2.60 -22.80 -0.46
C ARG A 419 3.57 -23.83 -1.02
N LEU A 420 4.21 -24.58 -0.13
CA LEU A 420 4.98 -25.78 -0.48
C LEU A 420 4.16 -27.02 -0.07
N LEU A 421 3.82 -27.85 -1.04
CA LEU A 421 3.10 -29.11 -0.85
C LEU A 421 4.10 -30.24 -0.85
N LEU A 422 4.19 -30.97 0.25
CA LEU A 422 5.10 -32.09 0.45
C LEU A 422 4.32 -33.39 0.29
N GLN A 423 4.69 -34.23 -0.69
CA GLN A 423 4.04 -35.51 -0.92
C GLN A 423 4.79 -36.63 -0.19
N LEU A 424 4.14 -37.25 0.79
CA LEU A 424 4.80 -38.18 1.72
C LEU A 424 4.41 -39.63 1.47
N HIS A 425 3.16 -39.88 1.05
CA HIS A 425 2.70 -41.20 0.66
C HIS A 425 1.57 -41.08 -0.36
N GLY A 426 1.49 -42.06 -1.25
CA GLY A 426 0.53 -42.04 -2.33
C GLY A 426 0.81 -40.96 -3.39
N GLN A 427 0.05 -41.01 -4.47
CA GLN A 427 0.13 -40.11 -5.61
C GLN A 427 -1.03 -39.12 -5.60
N ARG A 428 -0.72 -37.87 -5.95
CA ARG A 428 -1.72 -36.83 -6.17
C ARG A 428 -1.54 -36.21 -7.53
N ARG A 429 -2.64 -36.06 -8.26
CA ARG A 429 -2.66 -35.27 -9.49
C ARG A 429 -3.20 -33.89 -9.18
N LEU A 430 -2.47 -32.86 -9.58
CA LEU A 430 -2.86 -31.47 -9.45
C LEU A 430 -2.99 -30.83 -10.82
N TRP A 431 -3.94 -29.92 -10.91
CA TRP A 431 -4.13 -29.05 -12.07
C TRP A 431 -4.01 -27.61 -11.61
N LEU A 432 -3.08 -26.89 -12.23
CA LEU A 432 -2.73 -25.53 -11.88
C LEU A 432 -3.09 -24.59 -13.02
N ALA A 433 -3.91 -23.58 -12.75
CA ALA A 433 -4.16 -22.51 -13.71
C ALA A 433 -3.46 -21.22 -13.23
N PRO A 434 -2.79 -20.47 -14.12
CA PRO A 434 -2.09 -19.26 -13.73
C PRO A 434 -3.07 -18.17 -13.27
N PRO A 435 -2.60 -17.17 -12.49
CA PRO A 435 -3.46 -16.09 -11.99
C PRO A 435 -4.17 -15.30 -13.10
N GLY A 436 -3.62 -15.28 -14.31
CA GLY A 436 -4.25 -14.68 -15.50
C GLY A 436 -5.59 -15.32 -15.89
N GLU A 437 -5.89 -16.52 -15.39
CA GLU A 437 -7.16 -17.22 -15.61
C GLU A 437 -8.26 -16.82 -14.63
N ALA A 438 -7.94 -16.01 -13.62
CA ALA A 438 -8.89 -15.62 -12.58
C ALA A 438 -10.16 -14.96 -13.15
N ALA A 439 -10.05 -14.15 -14.21
CA ALA A 439 -11.20 -13.53 -14.87
C ALA A 439 -12.26 -14.55 -15.34
N ARG A 440 -11.80 -15.75 -15.74
CA ARG A 440 -12.65 -16.82 -16.26
C ARG A 440 -13.13 -17.77 -15.15
N LEU A 441 -12.27 -18.04 -14.17
CA LEU A 441 -12.51 -19.01 -13.10
C LEU A 441 -13.28 -18.43 -11.91
N GLN A 442 -12.96 -17.21 -11.48
CA GLN A 442 -13.50 -16.60 -10.27
C GLN A 442 -15.03 -16.45 -10.29
N PRO A 443 -15.66 -15.94 -11.36
CA PRO A 443 -17.11 -15.77 -11.38
C PRO A 443 -17.85 -17.11 -11.28
N LEU A 444 -17.32 -18.14 -11.95
CA LEU A 444 -17.89 -19.49 -11.92
C LEU A 444 -17.72 -20.16 -10.55
N ALA A 445 -16.58 -19.96 -9.89
CA ALA A 445 -16.34 -20.47 -8.55
C ALA A 445 -17.32 -19.83 -7.54
N GLN A 446 -17.49 -18.51 -7.61
CA GLN A 446 -18.42 -17.77 -6.75
C GLN A 446 -19.89 -18.18 -6.99
N ALA A 447 -20.26 -18.46 -8.23
CA ALA A 447 -21.58 -18.96 -8.58
C ALA A 447 -21.80 -20.45 -8.24
N GLY A 448 -20.75 -21.17 -7.78
CA GLY A 448 -20.81 -22.61 -7.57
C GLY A 448 -20.95 -23.44 -8.85
N ALA A 449 -20.70 -22.83 -10.02
CA ALA A 449 -20.91 -23.42 -11.34
C ALA A 449 -19.62 -23.89 -12.03
N LEU A 450 -18.45 -23.65 -11.43
CA LEU A 450 -17.15 -23.99 -12.02
C LEU A 450 -16.99 -25.50 -12.26
N GLY A 451 -17.42 -26.31 -11.30
CA GLY A 451 -17.27 -27.77 -11.37
C GLY A 451 -15.80 -28.23 -11.42
N ASP A 452 -15.61 -29.46 -11.89
CA ASP A 452 -14.30 -30.08 -12.08
C ASP A 452 -13.65 -29.58 -13.39
N LEU A 453 -12.47 -28.98 -13.28
CA LEU A 453 -11.68 -28.44 -14.40
C LEU A 453 -11.22 -29.51 -15.41
N THR A 454 -11.36 -30.78 -15.07
CA THR A 454 -10.89 -31.93 -15.86
C THR A 454 -12.05 -32.68 -16.52
N ALA A 455 -13.30 -32.27 -16.23
CA ALA A 455 -14.46 -32.92 -16.81
C ALA A 455 -14.46 -32.77 -18.35
N PRO A 456 -14.68 -33.87 -19.10
CA PRO A 456 -14.56 -33.85 -20.56
C PRO A 456 -15.58 -32.94 -21.24
N ASP A 457 -16.74 -32.73 -20.61
CA ASP A 457 -17.84 -31.88 -21.07
C ASP A 457 -17.73 -30.43 -20.53
N LEU A 458 -16.65 -30.08 -19.81
CA LEU A 458 -16.49 -28.77 -19.19
C LEU A 458 -16.58 -27.63 -20.22
N SER A 459 -15.96 -27.78 -21.39
CA SER A 459 -15.98 -26.77 -22.44
C SER A 459 -17.34 -26.61 -23.14
N GLU A 460 -18.23 -27.59 -23.00
CA GLU A 460 -19.61 -27.54 -23.48
C GLU A 460 -20.50 -26.84 -22.45
N ARG A 461 -20.38 -27.22 -21.18
CA ARG A 461 -21.10 -26.60 -20.05
C ARG A 461 -20.64 -25.17 -19.77
N GLN A 462 -19.36 -24.89 -19.95
CA GLN A 462 -18.71 -23.61 -19.69
C GLN A 462 -17.90 -23.16 -20.93
N PRO A 463 -18.55 -22.69 -22.01
CA PRO A 463 -17.86 -22.29 -23.24
C PRO A 463 -16.75 -21.26 -23.06
N GLN A 464 -16.86 -20.40 -22.04
CA GLN A 464 -15.85 -19.40 -21.67
C GLN A 464 -14.52 -19.99 -21.17
N LEU A 465 -14.51 -21.26 -20.73
CA LEU A 465 -13.30 -21.98 -20.32
C LEU A 465 -12.60 -22.70 -21.47
N ARG A 466 -13.06 -22.56 -22.72
CA ARG A 466 -12.33 -23.10 -23.87
C ARG A 466 -10.93 -22.50 -23.94
N GLY A 467 -9.93 -23.36 -24.13
CA GLY A 467 -8.53 -22.94 -24.14
C GLY A 467 -8.05 -22.38 -22.79
N LEU A 468 -8.62 -22.85 -21.67
CA LEU A 468 -8.10 -22.59 -20.34
C LEU A 468 -6.64 -23.09 -20.27
N GLU A 469 -5.71 -22.22 -19.87
CA GLU A 469 -4.35 -22.67 -19.59
C GLU A 469 -4.34 -23.49 -18.29
N LEU A 470 -4.05 -24.78 -18.41
CA LEU A 470 -4.07 -25.71 -17.29
C LEU A 470 -2.84 -26.60 -17.32
N HIS A 471 -2.06 -26.56 -16.24
CA HIS A 471 -0.86 -27.36 -16.08
C HIS A 471 -1.14 -28.56 -15.20
N ALA A 472 -0.91 -29.76 -15.71
CA ALA A 472 -1.05 -30.99 -14.93
C ALA A 472 0.29 -31.37 -14.27
N VAL A 473 0.27 -31.63 -12.97
CA VAL A 473 1.41 -32.09 -12.18
C VAL A 473 1.03 -33.37 -11.44
N LEU A 474 1.83 -34.41 -11.59
CA LEU A 474 1.71 -35.63 -10.79
C LEU A 474 2.75 -35.58 -9.66
N LEU A 475 2.29 -35.48 -8.43
CA LEU A 475 3.12 -35.58 -7.24
C LEU A 475 3.33 -37.05 -6.88
N GLN A 476 4.59 -37.47 -6.84
CA GLN A 476 5.02 -38.77 -6.33
C GLN A 476 5.46 -38.64 -4.86
N PRO A 477 5.43 -39.73 -4.07
CA PRO A 477 6.10 -39.74 -2.77
C PRO A 477 7.56 -39.27 -2.90
N GLY A 478 7.94 -38.29 -2.09
CA GLY A 478 9.27 -37.68 -2.14
C GLY A 478 9.32 -36.32 -2.84
N ASP A 479 8.31 -36.00 -3.64
CA ASP A 479 8.24 -34.73 -4.35
C ASP A 479 7.72 -33.60 -3.44
N ALA A 480 8.21 -32.39 -3.67
CA ALA A 480 7.65 -31.16 -3.13
C ALA A 480 7.21 -30.22 -4.27
N LEU A 481 6.02 -29.65 -4.22
CA LEU A 481 5.52 -28.71 -5.22
C LEU A 481 5.35 -27.33 -4.60
N PHE A 482 6.07 -26.35 -5.16
CA PHE A 482 5.83 -24.94 -4.85
C PHE A 482 4.70 -24.41 -5.72
N VAL A 483 3.65 -23.89 -5.09
CA VAL A 483 2.55 -23.18 -5.75
C VAL A 483 2.51 -21.76 -5.21
N PRO A 484 2.77 -20.75 -6.05
CA PRO A 484 2.80 -19.39 -5.57
C PRO A 484 1.40 -18.79 -5.48
N PHE A 485 1.29 -17.71 -4.71
CA PHE A 485 0.08 -16.92 -4.51
C PHE A 485 -0.68 -16.64 -5.82
N GLY A 486 -2.00 -16.73 -5.77
CA GLY A 486 -2.91 -16.39 -6.86
C GLY A 486 -3.07 -17.48 -7.94
N TRP A 487 -2.24 -18.53 -7.92
CA TRP A 487 -2.44 -19.68 -8.79
C TRP A 487 -3.66 -20.47 -8.36
N TRP A 488 -4.46 -20.89 -9.33
CA TRP A 488 -5.61 -21.75 -9.09
C TRP A 488 -5.16 -23.18 -9.01
N ARG A 489 -5.63 -23.92 -8.00
CA ARG A 489 -5.27 -25.32 -7.79
C ARG A 489 -6.51 -26.19 -7.65
N GLN A 490 -6.60 -27.21 -8.49
CA GLN A 490 -7.44 -28.38 -8.29
C GLN A 490 -6.53 -29.58 -7.97
N GLY A 491 -7.00 -30.52 -7.15
CA GLY A 491 -6.23 -31.73 -6.86
C GLY A 491 -7.13 -32.94 -6.64
N ALA A 492 -6.61 -34.11 -6.98
CA ALA A 492 -7.23 -35.40 -6.71
C ALA A 492 -6.15 -36.40 -6.24
N ALA A 493 -6.43 -37.10 -5.15
CA ALA A 493 -5.66 -38.23 -4.69
C ALA A 493 -5.97 -39.45 -5.56
N MET A 494 -4.93 -40.15 -6.02
CA MET A 494 -5.08 -41.33 -6.88
C MET A 494 -5.17 -42.63 -6.09
N ASP A 495 -4.64 -42.60 -4.88
CA ASP A 495 -4.58 -43.67 -3.89
C ASP A 495 -4.78 -43.02 -2.49
N PHE A 496 -4.66 -43.82 -1.43
CA PHE A 496 -4.57 -43.24 -0.09
C PHE A 496 -3.34 -42.34 -0.02
N SER A 497 -3.57 -41.07 0.29
CA SER A 497 -2.54 -40.05 0.15
C SER A 497 -2.28 -39.31 1.45
N VAL A 498 -0.99 -39.08 1.72
CA VAL A 498 -0.51 -38.29 2.86
C VAL A 498 0.36 -37.16 2.35
N SER A 499 0.03 -35.94 2.74
CA SER A 499 0.79 -34.75 2.37
C SER A 499 0.86 -33.74 3.51
N VAL A 500 1.87 -32.88 3.47
CA VAL A 500 2.03 -31.75 4.39
C VAL A 500 2.12 -30.46 3.60
N THR A 501 1.43 -29.42 4.04
CA THR A 501 1.51 -28.08 3.45
C THR A 501 2.28 -27.14 4.36
N ARG A 502 3.24 -26.41 3.79
CA ARG A 502 4.11 -25.44 4.47
C ARG A 502 3.98 -24.06 3.85
N GLU A 503 4.07 -23.04 4.69
CA GLU A 503 3.95 -21.62 4.29
C GLU A 503 5.07 -20.75 4.90
N ASP A 504 5.98 -21.36 5.68
CA ASP A 504 6.99 -20.69 6.52
C ASP A 504 8.31 -20.41 5.78
N PHE A 505 8.24 -19.99 4.53
CA PHE A 505 9.42 -19.65 3.74
C PHE A 505 10.32 -18.61 4.41
N HIS A 506 11.62 -18.60 4.07
CA HIS A 506 12.54 -17.52 4.49
C HIS A 506 12.11 -16.14 3.98
N TRP A 507 11.38 -16.11 2.87
CA TRP A 507 10.87 -14.90 2.24
C TRP A 507 9.41 -14.65 2.66
N PRO A 508 8.99 -13.37 2.76
CA PRO A 508 7.64 -13.03 3.14
C PRO A 508 6.63 -13.44 2.07
N ASN A 509 5.50 -14.00 2.50
CA ASN A 509 4.34 -14.13 1.63
C ASN A 509 3.84 -12.73 1.22
N PRO A 510 3.35 -12.56 -0.02
CA PRO A 510 2.70 -11.32 -0.42
C PRO A 510 1.53 -11.01 0.52
N PRO A 511 1.32 -9.72 0.88
CA PRO A 511 0.33 -9.29 1.86
C PRO A 511 -1.12 -9.48 1.41
#